data_AF-A0A5C8C626-F1
#
_entry.id   AF-A0A5C8C626-F1
#
_cell.length_a   1.000
_cell.length_b   1.000
_cell.length_c   1.000
_cell.angle_alpha   90.00
_cell.angle_beta   90.00
_cell.angle_gamma   90.00
#
_symmetry.space_group_name_H-M   'P 1'
#
loop_
_entity.id
_entity.type
_entity.pdbx_description
1 polymer ?
#
loop_
_entity_poly.entity_id
_entity_poly.type
_entity_poly.pdbx_seq_one_letter_code
_entity_poly.pdbx_strand_id
1 'polypeptide(L)' 'MAGLSIWHVLIFAIVVLLLFGTSKLKNLGKDVGGAIKDFKKTVREDEAPQLIEHQAVSQELANESKNQVKS' A
#
# COMPACT_ATOMS: atom_id res chain seq x y z
N MET A 1 -0.36 31.39 -21.59
CA MET A 1 -0.94 30.06 -21.25
C MET A 1 -0.74 29.84 -19.77
N ALA A 2 -1.80 29.96 -18.97
CA ALA A 2 -1.73 29.76 -17.51
C ALA A 2 -1.41 28.29 -17.22
N GLY A 3 -0.14 28.01 -16.95
CA GLY A 3 0.30 26.68 -16.54
C GLY A 3 -0.36 26.29 -15.24
N LEU A 4 -0.75 25.03 -15.12
CA LEU A 4 -1.21 24.43 -13.87
C LEU A 4 -0.06 24.50 -12.86
N SER A 5 0.02 25.62 -12.14
CA SER A 5 1.00 25.82 -11.09
C SER A 5 0.62 24.92 -9.92
N ILE A 6 1.62 24.24 -9.37
CA ILE A 6 1.51 23.32 -8.23
C ILE A 6 0.75 23.96 -7.06
N TRP A 7 0.85 25.28 -6.91
CA TRP A 7 0.10 26.05 -5.92
C TRP A 7 -1.42 25.97 -6.07
N HIS A 8 -1.94 25.95 -7.31
CA HIS A 8 -3.38 25.85 -7.56
C HIS A 8 -3.88 24.45 -7.23
N VAL A 9 -3.10 23.41 -7.58
CA VAL A 9 -3.45 22.02 -7.28
C VAL A 9 -3.50 21.78 -5.77
N LEU A 10 -2.57 22.37 -5.01
CA LEU A 10 -2.54 22.22 -3.55
C LEU A 10 -3.76 22.88 -2.88
N ILE A 11 -4.10 24.12 -3.27
CA ILE A 11 -5.32 24.80 -2.78
C ILE A 11 -6.57 23.99 -3.17
N PHE A 12 -6.64 23.50 -4.41
CA PHE A 12 -7.78 22.73 -4.89
C PHE A 12 -7.95 21.43 -4.10
N ALA A 13 -6.86 20.71 -3.81
CA ALA A 13 -6.88 19.50 -3.00
C ALA A 13 -7.44 19.74 -1.60
N ILE A 14 -7.07 20.86 -0.95
CA ILE A 14 -7.61 21.25 0.36
C ILE A 14 -9.12 21.48 0.29
N VAL A 15 -9.60 22.22 -0.73
CA VAL A 15 -11.04 22.47 -0.90
C VAL A 15 -11.81 21.18 -1.12
N VAL A 16 -11.32 20.27 -1.95
CA VAL A 16 -11.95 18.96 -2.18
C VAL A 16 -11.97 18.13 -0.90
N LEU A 17 -10.88 18.10 -0.13
CA LEU A 17 -10.81 17.40 1.15
C LEU A 17 -11.82 17.94 2.18
N LEU A 18 -12.07 19.25 2.19
CA LEU A 18 -13.07 19.88 3.06
C LEU A 18 -14.51 19.56 2.61
N LEU A 19 -14.79 19.57 1.31
CA LEU A 19 -16.13 19.28 0.76
C LEU A 19 -16.54 17.82 0.97
N PHE A 20 -15.64 16.89 0.65
CA PHE A 20 -15.92 15.46 0.76
C PHE A 20 -15.67 14.92 2.17
N GLY A 21 -14.89 15.65 2.98
CA GLY A 21 -14.37 15.19 4.26
C GLY A 21 -13.24 14.16 4.10
N THR A 22 -12.32 14.14 5.04
CA THR A 22 -11.17 13.21 5.03
C THR A 22 -11.58 11.75 5.20
N SER A 23 -12.75 11.48 5.79
CA SER A 23 -13.21 10.13 6.08
C SER A 23 -13.59 9.34 4.83
N LYS A 24 -14.30 9.99 3.88
CA LYS A 24 -14.65 9.39 2.58
C LYS A 24 -13.40 9.20 1.71
N LEU A 25 -12.53 10.20 1.66
CA LEU A 25 -11.27 10.14 0.89
C LEU A 25 -10.30 9.10 1.45
N LYS A 26 -10.25 8.88 2.76
CA LYS A 26 -9.40 7.85 3.38
C LYS A 26 -9.86 6.44 3.03
N ASN A 27 -11.17 6.16 3.10
CA ASN A 27 -11.68 4.84 2.76
C ASN A 27 -11.48 4.54 1.27
N LEU A 28 -11.87 5.47 0.39
CA LEU A 28 -11.69 5.31 -1.05
C LEU A 28 -10.20 5.27 -1.45
N GLY A 29 -9.38 6.11 -0.82
CA GLY A 29 -7.94 6.16 -1.04
C GLY A 29 -7.21 4.92 -0.54
N LYS A 30 -7.72 4.21 0.47
CA LYS A 30 -7.16 2.93 0.92
C LYS A 30 -7.41 1.83 -0.12
N ASP A 31 -8.62 1.78 -0.68
CA ASP A 31 -9.00 0.77 -1.66
C ASP A 31 -8.26 1.00 -3.00
N VAL A 32 -8.29 2.24 -3.51
CA VAL A 32 -7.60 2.60 -4.76
C VAL A 32 -6.08 2.61 -4.57
N GLY A 33 -5.60 3.10 -3.43
CA GLY A 33 -4.17 3.15 -3.11
C GLY A 33 -3.55 1.77 -2.93
N GLY A 34 -4.30 0.80 -2.39
CA GLY A 34 -3.89 -0.60 -2.34
C GLY A 34 -3.65 -1.17 -3.73
N ALA A 35 -4.64 -1.05 -4.62
CA ALA A 35 -4.54 -1.55 -6.00
C ALA A 35 -3.37 -0.89 -6.78
N ILE A 36 -3.16 0.42 -6.63
CA ILE A 36 -2.05 1.12 -7.27
C ILE A 36 -0.69 0.71 -6.67
N LYS A 37 -0.63 0.45 -5.36
CA LYS A 37 0.60 -0.01 -4.69
C LYS A 37 1.01 -1.39 -5.21
N ASP A 38 0.06 -2.31 -5.35
CA ASP A 38 0.33 -3.65 -5.87
C ASP A 38 0.73 -3.59 -7.35
N PHE A 39 0.06 -2.77 -8.17
CA PHE A 39 0.45 -2.52 -9.56
C PHE A 39 1.87 -1.96 -9.69
N LYS A 40 2.25 -1.01 -8.84
CA LYS A 40 3.62 -0.46 -8.84
C LYS A 40 4.65 -1.51 -8.37
N LYS A 41 4.26 -2.40 -7.46
CA LYS A 41 5.12 -3.49 -6.96
C LYS A 41 5.41 -4.49 -8.07
N THR A 42 4.40 -4.94 -8.81
CA THR A 42 4.57 -5.87 -9.92
C THR A 42 5.41 -5.26 -11.05
N VAL A 43 5.14 -4.02 -11.43
CA VAL A 43 5.91 -3.32 -12.48
C VAL A 43 7.39 -3.13 -12.09
N ARG A 44 7.69 -3.00 -10.79
CA ARG A 44 9.07 -2.88 -10.29
C ARG A 44 9.76 -4.24 -10.08
N GLU A 45 9.00 -5.29 -9.78
CA GLU A 45 9.53 -6.66 -9.65
C GLU A 45 9.94 -7.24 -11.01
N ASP A 46 9.32 -6.79 -12.11
CA ASP A 46 9.79 -7.10 -13.47
C ASP A 46 11.17 -6.49 -13.80
N GLU A 47 11.63 -5.48 -13.05
CA GLU A 47 12.93 -4.81 -13.24
C GLU A 47 14.00 -5.21 -12.18
N ALA A 48 13.65 -5.95 -11.11
CA ALA A 48 14.60 -6.38 -10.07
C ALA A 48 14.24 -7.75 -9.46
N PRO A 49 15.20 -8.70 -9.35
CA PRO A 49 14.93 -10.04 -8.86
C PRO A 49 14.45 -10.05 -7.40
N GLN A 50 13.33 -10.73 -7.24
CA GLN A 50 12.48 -10.91 -6.07
C GLN A 50 13.23 -11.14 -4.74
N LEU A 51 12.91 -10.34 -3.73
CA LEU A 51 13.24 -10.59 -2.31
C LEU A 51 12.06 -10.28 -1.37
N ILE A 52 10.84 -10.71 -1.73
CA ILE A 52 9.72 -10.71 -0.77
C ILE A 52 8.99 -12.05 -0.82
N GLU A 53 9.71 -13.10 -0.42
CA GLU A 53 9.14 -14.39 -0.02
C GLU A 53 9.83 -14.84 1.29
N HIS A 54 9.67 -14.06 2.37
CA HIS A 54 10.34 -14.37 3.64
C HIS A 54 9.56 -14.06 4.92
N GLN A 55 8.24 -13.86 4.86
CA GLN A 55 7.47 -13.57 6.08
C GLN A 55 6.40 -14.62 6.44
N ALA A 56 5.91 -15.44 5.50
CA ALA A 56 4.87 -16.43 5.81
C ALA A 56 5.41 -17.84 6.15
N VAL A 57 6.54 -18.24 5.56
CA VAL A 57 7.10 -19.61 5.71
C VAL A 57 7.84 -19.81 7.04
N SER A 58 8.31 -18.74 7.69
CA SER A 58 9.05 -18.84 8.96
C SER A 58 8.17 -19.06 10.20
N GLN A 59 6.84 -18.86 10.12
CA GLN A 59 5.94 -19.07 11.26
C GLN A 59 5.36 -20.49 11.35
N GLU A 60 5.38 -21.26 10.27
CA GLU A 60 4.89 -22.66 10.27
C GLU A 60 5.93 -23.63 10.87
N LEU A 61 7.21 -23.49 10.48
CA LEU A 61 8.30 -24.35 10.97
C LEU A 61 8.64 -24.17 12.46
N ALA A 62 8.29 -23.04 13.08
CA ALA A 62 8.51 -22.79 14.50
C ALA A 62 7.45 -23.41 15.42
N ASN A 63 6.24 -23.67 14.89
CA ASN A 63 5.15 -24.28 15.66
C ASN A 63 5.21 -25.81 15.68
N GLU A 64 5.75 -26.43 14.63
CA GLU A 64 5.84 -27.90 14.56
C GLU A 64 6.93 -28.48 15.50
N SER A 65 8.02 -27.74 15.74
CA SER A 65 9.11 -28.20 16.61
C SER A 65 8.77 -28.17 18.11
N LYS A 66 7.65 -27.54 18.52
CA LYS A 66 7.26 -27.42 19.94
C LYS A 66 6.26 -28.49 20.39
N ASN A 67 5.61 -29.18 19.44
CA ASN A 67 4.57 -30.18 19.74
C ASN A 67 5.13 -31.62 19.82
N GLN A 68 6.31 -31.89 19.27
CA GLN A 68 6.99 -33.20 19.35
C GLN A 68 7.82 -33.43 20.63
N VAL A 69 8.08 -32.40 21.44
CA VAL A 69 8.89 -32.54 22.67
C VAL A 69 8.02 -32.72 23.92
N LYS A 70 6.68 -32.79 23.77
CA LYS A 70 5.73 -32.89 24.88
C LYS A 70 4.74 -34.05 24.71
N SER A 71 5.21 -35.19 24.18
CA SER A 71 4.56 -36.50 24.28
C SER A 71 5.57 -37.51 24.78
#